data_AF-A0AAV1DR06-F1
#
_entry.id   AF-A0AAV1DR06-F1
#
_cell.length_a   1.000
_cell.length_b   1.000
_cell.length_c   1.000
_cell.angle_alpha   90.00
_cell.angle_beta   90.00
_cell.angle_gamma   90.00
#
_symmetry.space_group_name_H-M   'P 1'
#
loop_
_entity.id
_entity.type
_entity.pdbx_description
1 polymer ?
#
loop_
_entity_poly.entity_id
_entity_poly.type
_entity_poly.pdbx_seq_one_letter_code
_entity_poly.pdbx_strand_id
1 'polypeptide(L)'
;MDLWDRICSCLHTRKITAQDVSKKHKMDLRLLHGVAYGHPWFGRWGYRFLCGSFGVKDYHYNRSLELLSSLELDKIIQDVSCTERCKEVKHIIRCYRDLSETNLVTLRDLFRFMLTLKSRAEGGRNAASSNSKVRFGPARSVTRVVMPSKSFAKEKSGKCCKFSKLVVNWDSRWPVKRLEFTANVIVEALKKKQAENNFLRPLMNRQEVRDAARQQIGDTGLIDYVLKSLNNVVVGDYIVKRMVNKTTRKLEYMIEEVKNTNKGVSGSGRTPQMTVSNPSNHGDNVYADVSYLYANVLLDHPKSEIVKSAARTVLNSKYFVKEWPFRDEQDHMLRFICGLLPSLLETETELTRELSIGEYIVVPLHSTIGDLKLAIQNAMRDTYCITSEFVVTDIEGTGGMGDDELIFGFIQSGLELWVRGYGLDLDTDLKYEGGADNWKVNCKCGAQDDDGERMIACDMCEVWHHTYCCGIEDSQAAASVFICDTCYALLNPTVEQPIYEMQYHQALMPSPESYIYYPDSSLLSFEGTDCLLS
;
A
#
# COMPACT_ATOMS: atom_id res chain seq x y z
N MET A 1 4.43 -4.30 -15.17
CA MET A 1 4.01 -5.35 -14.21
C MET A 1 4.28 -6.71 -14.81
N ASP A 2 3.97 -6.89 -16.08
CA ASP A 2 4.47 -7.84 -17.09
C ASP A 2 5.72 -8.67 -16.70
N LEU A 3 6.81 -8.06 -16.20
CA LEU A 3 7.98 -8.78 -15.67
C LEU A 3 7.66 -9.58 -14.39
N TRP A 4 7.01 -8.95 -13.41
CA TRP A 4 6.48 -9.62 -12.22
C TRP A 4 5.47 -10.69 -12.60
N ASP A 5 4.53 -10.41 -13.52
CA ASP A 5 3.54 -11.39 -13.96
C ASP A 5 4.19 -12.65 -14.56
N ARG A 6 5.28 -12.48 -15.32
CA ARG A 6 6.11 -13.59 -15.81
C ARG A 6 6.87 -14.32 -14.71
N ILE A 7 7.45 -13.61 -13.74
CA ILE A 7 8.12 -14.23 -12.58
C ILE A 7 7.12 -15.06 -11.77
N CYS A 8 5.95 -14.51 -11.47
CA CYS A 8 4.85 -15.18 -10.75
C CYS A 8 4.40 -16.45 -11.49
N SER A 9 4.26 -16.38 -12.81
CA SER A 9 3.91 -17.54 -13.64
C SER A 9 5.03 -18.60 -13.68
N CYS A 10 6.31 -18.20 -13.77
CA CYS A 10 7.46 -19.12 -13.72
C CYS A 10 7.69 -19.75 -12.34
N LEU A 11 7.18 -19.14 -11.27
CA LEU A 11 7.19 -19.64 -9.89
C LEU A 11 5.85 -20.28 -9.49
N HIS A 12 4.93 -20.48 -10.45
CA HIS A 12 3.58 -21.02 -10.24
C HIS A 12 2.76 -20.41 -9.07
N THR A 13 3.00 -19.14 -8.73
CA THR A 13 2.48 -18.52 -7.51
C THR A 13 0.95 -18.44 -7.51
N ARG A 14 0.26 -19.08 -6.56
CA ARG A 14 -1.22 -19.08 -6.46
C ARG A 14 -1.78 -17.66 -6.24
N LYS A 15 -1.20 -16.88 -5.31
CA LYS A 15 -1.65 -15.52 -4.96
C LYS A 15 -0.45 -14.61 -4.67
N ILE A 16 -0.56 -13.32 -5.00
CA ILE A 16 0.39 -12.27 -4.61
C ILE A 16 -0.38 -11.09 -4.04
N THR A 17 -0.05 -10.72 -2.80
CA THR A 17 -0.59 -9.53 -2.14
C THR A 17 0.23 -8.29 -2.48
N ALA A 18 -0.36 -7.11 -2.34
CA ALA A 18 0.28 -5.82 -2.55
C ALA A 18 -0.33 -4.77 -1.61
N GLN A 19 0.49 -4.23 -0.71
CA GLN A 19 0.17 -3.04 0.08
C GLN A 19 0.33 -1.80 -0.81
N ASP A 20 -0.76 -1.11 -1.15
CA ASP A 20 -0.67 0.13 -1.92
C ASP A 20 -0.20 1.29 -1.03
N VAL A 21 0.96 1.86 -1.35
CA VAL A 21 1.49 3.11 -0.76
C VAL A 21 1.67 4.21 -1.81
N SER A 22 1.05 4.05 -2.98
CA SER A 22 1.27 4.87 -4.17
C SER A 22 0.63 6.25 -4.03
N LYS A 23 1.47 7.29 -3.89
CA LYS A 23 1.00 8.68 -3.84
C LYS A 23 1.56 9.52 -4.99
N LYS A 24 0.76 10.45 -5.50
CA LYS A 24 1.13 11.37 -6.59
C LYS A 24 0.72 12.79 -6.24
N HIS A 25 1.69 13.69 -6.09
CA HIS A 25 1.47 15.06 -5.61
C HIS A 25 0.65 15.13 -4.29
N LYS A 26 0.89 14.18 -3.38
CA LYS A 26 0.15 13.92 -2.11
C LYS A 26 -1.24 13.29 -2.23
N MET A 27 -1.77 13.06 -3.43
CA MET A 27 -3.00 12.27 -3.62
C MET A 27 -2.67 10.77 -3.56
N ASP A 28 -3.44 9.97 -2.81
CA ASP A 28 -3.34 8.51 -2.84
C ASP A 28 -4.00 7.99 -4.12
N LEU A 29 -3.25 7.18 -4.87
CA LEU A 29 -3.74 6.67 -6.15
C LEU A 29 -4.90 5.68 -5.97
N ARG A 30 -4.99 4.97 -4.84
CA ARG A 30 -6.14 4.10 -4.52
C ARG A 30 -7.47 4.84 -4.58
N LEU A 31 -7.54 6.04 -4.00
CA LEU A 31 -8.74 6.86 -3.94
C LEU A 31 -8.98 7.57 -5.28
N LEU A 32 -7.94 8.19 -5.85
CA LEU A 32 -8.07 8.91 -7.12
C LEU A 32 -8.45 7.98 -8.30
N HIS A 33 -7.86 6.78 -8.39
CA HIS A 33 -8.23 5.81 -9.42
C HIS A 33 -9.52 5.05 -9.08
N GLY A 34 -9.77 4.77 -7.79
CA GLY A 34 -11.03 4.18 -7.35
C GLY A 34 -12.25 4.99 -7.82
N VAL A 35 -12.24 6.31 -7.62
CA VAL A 35 -13.35 7.19 -8.05
C VAL A 35 -13.39 7.33 -9.59
N ALA A 36 -12.23 7.48 -10.25
CA ALA A 36 -12.17 7.73 -11.69
C ALA A 36 -12.40 6.50 -12.59
N TYR A 37 -12.13 5.28 -12.10
CA TYR A 37 -12.17 4.04 -12.88
C TYR A 37 -12.94 2.89 -12.21
N GLY A 38 -13.39 3.04 -10.96
CA GLY A 38 -14.06 1.99 -10.20
C GLY A 38 -13.14 0.90 -9.64
N HIS A 39 -11.81 1.09 -9.69
CA HIS A 39 -10.82 0.10 -9.26
C HIS A 39 -9.54 0.79 -8.74
N PRO A 40 -8.72 0.14 -7.90
CA PRO A 40 -7.46 0.72 -7.41
C PRO A 40 -6.46 0.93 -8.56
N TRP A 41 -5.38 1.67 -8.33
CA TRP A 41 -4.33 1.87 -9.34
C TRP A 41 -3.75 0.54 -9.86
N PHE A 42 -3.57 -0.44 -8.97
CA PHE A 42 -3.08 -1.78 -9.30
C PHE A 42 -4.11 -2.66 -10.03
N GLY A 43 -5.41 -2.30 -10.02
CA GLY A 43 -6.47 -3.04 -10.71
C GLY A 43 -6.25 -3.14 -12.23
N ARG A 44 -5.48 -2.20 -12.80
CA ARG A 44 -5.01 -2.23 -14.20
C ARG A 44 -4.16 -3.46 -14.57
N TRP A 45 -3.70 -4.22 -13.58
CA TRP A 45 -2.92 -5.44 -13.75
C TRP A 45 -3.56 -6.67 -13.07
N GLY A 46 -4.85 -6.59 -12.70
CA GLY A 46 -5.62 -7.70 -12.14
C GLY A 46 -5.70 -7.77 -10.62
N TYR A 47 -5.15 -6.78 -9.89
CA TYR A 47 -5.25 -6.74 -8.43
C TYR A 47 -6.65 -6.30 -7.96
N ARG A 48 -7.30 -7.14 -7.15
CA ARG A 48 -8.61 -6.93 -6.51
C ARG A 48 -8.42 -6.43 -5.07
N PHE A 49 -9.48 -5.95 -4.42
CA PHE A 49 -9.48 -5.77 -2.96
C PHE A 49 -9.18 -7.10 -2.25
N LEU A 50 -8.37 -7.06 -1.19
CA LEU A 50 -8.15 -8.21 -0.29
C LEU A 50 -8.77 -7.92 1.08
N CYS A 51 -8.23 -6.92 1.77
CA CYS A 51 -8.70 -6.46 3.07
C CYS A 51 -8.41 -4.96 3.25
N GLY A 52 -9.13 -4.35 4.18
CA GLY A 52 -8.94 -2.94 4.54
C GLY A 52 -8.92 -2.76 6.04
N SER A 53 -8.05 -1.85 6.47
CA SER A 53 -7.79 -1.57 7.88
C SER A 53 -9.04 -1.10 8.63
N PHE A 54 -9.06 -1.38 9.94
CA PHE A 54 -10.17 -1.05 10.84
C PHE A 54 -11.52 -1.67 10.41
N GLY A 55 -11.51 -2.92 9.93
CA GLY A 55 -12.73 -3.70 9.64
C GLY A 55 -13.40 -3.37 8.30
N VAL A 56 -12.68 -2.75 7.38
CA VAL A 56 -13.18 -2.51 6.02
C VAL A 56 -13.21 -3.84 5.25
N LYS A 57 -14.40 -4.19 4.76
CA LYS A 57 -14.67 -5.40 3.97
C LYS A 57 -14.97 -5.02 2.51
N ASP A 58 -14.99 -5.99 1.61
CA ASP A 58 -15.18 -5.74 0.18
C ASP A 58 -16.45 -4.90 -0.12
N TYR A 59 -17.58 -5.23 0.50
CA TYR A 59 -18.83 -4.47 0.30
C TYR A 59 -18.72 -3.01 0.79
N HIS A 60 -17.99 -2.76 1.89
CA HIS A 60 -17.70 -1.40 2.37
C HIS A 60 -16.86 -0.63 1.33
N TYR A 61 -15.83 -1.28 0.78
CA TYR A 61 -14.97 -0.70 -0.25
C TYR A 61 -15.74 -0.37 -1.54
N ASN A 62 -16.43 -1.36 -2.11
CA ASN A 62 -17.14 -1.22 -3.38
C ASN A 62 -18.30 -0.20 -3.29
N ARG A 63 -19.08 -0.22 -2.20
CA ARG A 63 -20.14 0.78 -1.98
C ARG A 63 -19.59 2.20 -1.79
N SER A 64 -18.40 2.33 -1.17
CA SER A 64 -17.73 3.62 -1.03
C SER A 64 -17.20 4.14 -2.37
N LEU A 65 -16.61 3.28 -3.19
CA LEU A 65 -16.20 3.63 -4.56
C LEU A 65 -17.40 4.07 -5.41
N GLU A 66 -18.51 3.36 -5.34
CA GLU A 66 -19.75 3.69 -6.05
C GLU A 66 -20.30 5.05 -5.63
N LEU A 67 -20.45 5.29 -4.32
CA LEU A 67 -20.96 6.55 -3.77
C LEU A 67 -20.12 7.75 -4.20
N LEU A 68 -18.78 7.64 -4.08
CA LEU A 68 -17.88 8.72 -4.48
C LEU A 68 -17.84 8.93 -6.00
N SER A 69 -17.96 7.85 -6.78
CA SER A 69 -18.04 7.91 -8.24
C SER A 69 -19.27 8.65 -8.73
N SER A 70 -20.42 8.38 -8.10
CA SER A 70 -21.75 8.84 -8.50
C SER A 70 -22.10 10.25 -8.00
N LEU A 71 -21.20 10.94 -7.30
CA LEU A 71 -21.41 12.33 -6.90
C LEU A 71 -21.59 13.23 -8.13
N GLU A 72 -22.80 13.75 -8.32
CA GLU A 72 -23.13 14.71 -9.37
C GLU A 72 -22.37 16.03 -9.16
N LEU A 73 -21.77 16.56 -10.23
CA LEU A 73 -20.96 17.77 -10.17
C LEU A 73 -21.77 19.00 -9.76
N ASP A 74 -23.05 19.05 -10.08
CA ASP A 74 -23.93 20.17 -9.71
C ASP A 74 -24.38 20.08 -8.24
N LYS A 75 -24.54 18.87 -7.69
CA LYS A 75 -24.69 18.67 -6.23
C LYS A 75 -23.42 19.10 -5.50
N ILE A 76 -22.24 18.70 -5.98
CA ILE A 76 -20.95 19.19 -5.44
C ILE A 76 -20.89 20.73 -5.44
N ILE A 77 -21.31 21.39 -6.53
CA ILE A 77 -21.38 22.87 -6.61
C ILE A 77 -22.38 23.46 -5.60
N GLN A 78 -23.51 22.79 -5.37
CA GLN A 78 -24.50 23.16 -4.35
C GLN A 78 -23.98 22.91 -2.92
N ASP A 79 -23.13 21.92 -2.70
CA ASP A 79 -22.57 21.59 -1.39
C ASP A 79 -21.45 22.55 -0.99
N VAL A 80 -20.55 22.90 -1.91
CA VAL A 80 -19.52 23.92 -1.66
C VAL A 80 -20.08 25.35 -1.64
N SER A 81 -21.35 25.57 -1.98
CA SER A 81 -21.94 26.89 -2.30
C SER A 81 -21.66 27.98 -1.26
N CYS A 82 -21.66 27.62 0.02
CA CYS A 82 -21.51 28.54 1.16
C CYS A 82 -20.07 28.58 1.71
N THR A 83 -19.10 28.02 0.99
CA THR A 83 -17.69 27.98 1.39
C THR A 83 -16.85 28.92 0.55
N GLU A 84 -15.72 29.40 1.08
CA GLU A 84 -14.75 30.23 0.33
C GLU A 84 -14.29 29.57 -0.98
N ARG A 85 -14.22 28.23 -0.97
CA ARG A 85 -13.77 27.33 -2.07
C ARG A 85 -14.77 27.21 -3.22
N CYS A 86 -15.97 27.79 -3.07
CA CYS A 86 -17.06 27.70 -4.05
C CYS A 86 -16.64 28.15 -5.45
N LYS A 87 -15.88 29.24 -5.54
CA LYS A 87 -15.51 29.88 -6.81
C LYS A 87 -14.56 28.97 -7.60
N GLU A 88 -13.55 28.43 -6.95
CA GLU A 88 -12.49 27.60 -7.54
C GLU A 88 -13.04 26.25 -7.97
N VAL A 89 -13.80 25.55 -7.11
CA VAL A 89 -14.45 24.27 -7.48
C VAL A 89 -15.38 24.46 -8.68
N LYS A 90 -16.21 25.51 -8.67
CA LYS A 90 -17.15 25.81 -9.76
C LYS A 90 -16.43 26.25 -11.05
N HIS A 91 -15.31 26.96 -10.96
CA HIS A 91 -14.51 27.36 -12.12
C HIS A 91 -13.78 26.18 -12.75
N ILE A 92 -13.20 25.28 -11.94
CA ILE A 92 -12.61 24.02 -12.39
C ILE A 92 -13.65 23.16 -13.10
N ILE A 93 -14.79 22.87 -12.46
CA ILE A 93 -15.85 22.02 -13.04
C ILE A 93 -16.36 22.58 -14.38
N ARG A 94 -16.53 23.91 -14.49
CA ARG A 94 -16.88 24.57 -15.75
C ARG A 94 -15.80 24.38 -16.80
N CYS A 95 -14.55 24.74 -16.51
CA CYS A 95 -13.42 24.61 -17.43
C CYS A 95 -13.33 23.20 -18.05
N TYR A 96 -13.45 22.14 -17.25
CA TYR A 96 -13.39 20.76 -17.79
C TYR A 96 -14.68 20.31 -18.49
N ARG A 97 -15.85 20.88 -18.17
CA ARG A 97 -17.07 20.71 -18.99
C ARG A 97 -16.93 21.39 -20.35
N ASP A 98 -16.47 22.64 -20.36
CA ASP A 98 -16.29 23.46 -21.57
C ASP A 98 -15.21 22.89 -22.51
N LEU A 99 -14.20 22.19 -21.96
CA LEU A 99 -13.17 21.47 -22.70
C LEU A 99 -13.60 20.07 -23.20
N SER A 100 -14.78 19.57 -22.81
CA SER A 100 -15.18 18.18 -23.03
C SER A 100 -16.24 18.04 -24.13
N GLU A 101 -15.95 17.21 -25.13
CA GLU A 101 -16.90 16.77 -26.17
C GLU A 101 -18.08 15.97 -25.58
N THR A 102 -17.93 15.42 -24.37
CA THR A 102 -18.93 14.63 -23.66
C THR A 102 -19.47 15.37 -22.42
N ASN A 103 -20.77 15.26 -22.13
CA ASN A 103 -21.35 15.87 -20.92
C ASN A 103 -20.79 15.22 -19.64
N LEU A 104 -20.05 15.98 -18.83
CA LEU A 104 -19.52 15.52 -17.55
C LEU A 104 -20.59 15.72 -16.46
N VAL A 105 -21.20 14.62 -16.00
CA VAL A 105 -22.30 14.64 -15.02
C VAL A 105 -21.79 14.32 -13.62
N THR A 106 -20.89 13.36 -13.49
CA THR A 106 -20.40 12.82 -12.21
C THR A 106 -18.92 13.11 -11.94
N LEU A 107 -18.51 12.93 -10.68
CA LEU A 107 -17.12 13.05 -10.26
C LEU A 107 -16.21 11.99 -10.90
N ARG A 108 -16.75 10.80 -11.22
CA ARG A 108 -16.08 9.78 -12.04
C ARG A 108 -15.75 10.33 -13.43
N ASP A 109 -16.73 10.91 -14.12
CA ASP A 109 -16.55 11.43 -15.49
C ASP A 109 -15.47 12.51 -15.51
N LEU A 110 -15.55 13.46 -14.57
CA LEU A 110 -14.60 14.56 -14.43
C LEU A 110 -13.17 14.07 -14.20
N PHE A 111 -12.93 13.23 -13.19
CA PHE A 111 -11.57 12.73 -12.95
C PHE A 111 -11.06 11.83 -14.07
N ARG A 112 -11.91 11.01 -14.70
CA ARG A 112 -11.53 10.18 -15.85
C ARG A 112 -11.13 11.05 -17.05
N PHE A 113 -11.87 12.11 -17.33
CA PHE A 113 -11.55 13.08 -18.38
C PHE A 113 -10.24 13.82 -18.11
N MET A 114 -10.08 14.42 -16.92
CA MET A 114 -8.86 15.12 -16.49
C MET A 114 -7.61 14.22 -16.61
N LEU A 115 -7.69 12.99 -16.09
CA LEU A 115 -6.57 12.04 -16.15
C LEU A 115 -6.26 11.57 -17.58
N THR A 116 -7.25 11.60 -18.49
CA THR A 116 -7.10 11.22 -19.91
C THR A 116 -6.49 12.35 -20.75
N LEU A 117 -6.96 13.60 -20.63
CA LEU A 117 -6.35 14.79 -21.26
C LEU A 117 -4.84 14.82 -21.01
N LYS A 118 -4.47 14.59 -19.76
CA LYS A 118 -3.10 14.59 -19.26
C LYS A 118 -2.21 13.52 -19.92
N SER A 119 -2.77 12.41 -20.43
CA SER A 119 -2.00 11.40 -21.17
C SER A 119 -1.64 11.87 -22.58
N ARG A 120 -2.57 12.53 -23.28
CA ARG A 120 -2.36 13.12 -24.61
C ARG A 120 -1.28 14.23 -24.56
N ALA A 121 -1.34 15.08 -23.54
CA ALA A 121 -0.39 16.17 -23.31
C ALA A 121 1.05 15.71 -22.94
N GLU A 122 1.26 14.46 -22.56
CA GLU A 122 2.60 13.87 -22.42
C GLU A 122 3.02 13.09 -23.67
N GLY A 123 2.11 12.32 -24.28
CA GLY A 123 2.40 11.56 -25.50
C GLY A 123 2.87 12.44 -26.68
N GLY A 124 2.19 13.57 -26.92
CA GLY A 124 2.53 14.47 -28.02
C GLY A 124 3.96 15.06 -27.95
N ARG A 125 4.54 15.19 -26.75
CA ARG A 125 5.91 15.69 -26.57
C ARG A 125 6.99 14.65 -26.87
N ASN A 126 6.65 13.37 -26.91
CA ASN A 126 7.60 12.28 -27.21
C ASN A 126 7.62 11.94 -28.71
N ALA A 127 6.53 12.20 -29.45
CA ALA A 127 6.44 11.92 -30.88
C ALA A 127 7.38 12.79 -31.74
N ALA A 128 7.71 14.00 -31.28
CA ALA A 128 8.49 14.98 -32.04
C ALA A 128 10.01 14.70 -32.14
N SER A 129 10.51 13.58 -31.58
CA SER A 129 11.95 13.29 -31.49
C SER A 129 12.31 11.86 -31.92
N SER A 130 11.84 11.45 -33.10
CA SER A 130 12.13 10.11 -33.65
C SER A 130 12.20 10.08 -35.18
N ASN A 131 13.06 10.91 -35.79
CA ASN A 131 13.30 10.83 -37.23
C ASN A 131 14.76 11.11 -37.65
N SER A 132 15.63 10.12 -37.46
CA SER A 132 16.94 10.04 -38.14
C SER A 132 17.27 8.57 -38.47
N LYS A 133 17.60 8.31 -39.75
CA LYS A 133 18.01 6.98 -40.23
C LYS A 133 19.53 6.82 -40.11
N VAL A 134 20.01 5.71 -39.57
CA VAL A 134 21.41 5.25 -39.71
C VAL A 134 21.44 3.75 -40.06
N ARG A 135 22.47 3.32 -40.79
CA ARG A 135 22.63 1.97 -41.38
C ARG A 135 23.31 0.96 -40.43
N PHE A 136 23.27 -0.32 -40.81
CA PHE A 136 23.84 -1.47 -40.08
C PHE A 136 25.26 -1.88 -40.54
N GLY A 137 26.05 -2.40 -39.58
CA GLY A 137 27.08 -3.43 -39.77
C GLY A 137 28.56 -2.97 -39.86
N PRO A 138 29.56 -3.88 -39.63
CA PRO A 138 29.49 -5.14 -38.85
C PRO A 138 30.75 -5.46 -37.97
N ALA A 139 30.60 -6.31 -36.93
CA ALA A 139 31.66 -7.05 -36.19
C ALA A 139 32.74 -6.21 -35.43
N ARG A 140 33.43 -6.62 -34.34
CA ARG A 140 33.57 -7.80 -33.44
C ARG A 140 34.28 -7.28 -32.14
N SER A 141 34.36 -7.90 -30.95
CA SER A 141 33.59 -8.92 -30.19
C SER A 141 34.30 -9.22 -28.84
N VAL A 142 33.57 -9.68 -27.78
CA VAL A 142 34.07 -10.21 -26.47
C VAL A 142 34.60 -9.10 -25.50
N THR A 143 34.32 -9.04 -24.18
CA THR A 143 34.03 -10.07 -23.14
C THR A 143 33.00 -9.64 -22.06
N ARG A 144 32.18 -10.60 -21.59
CA ARG A 144 31.57 -10.84 -20.24
C ARG A 144 31.02 -9.72 -19.31
N VAL A 145 29.90 -10.11 -18.65
CA VAL A 145 29.54 -9.96 -17.20
C VAL A 145 28.55 -8.87 -16.72
N VAL A 146 27.42 -9.37 -16.18
CA VAL A 146 26.53 -8.87 -15.11
C VAL A 146 25.56 -7.68 -15.33
N MET A 147 24.33 -7.92 -14.85
CA MET A 147 23.17 -7.06 -14.59
C MET A 147 22.68 -7.39 -13.15
N PRO A 148 21.75 -6.65 -12.48
CA PRO A 148 20.97 -5.48 -12.92
C PRO A 148 20.92 -4.32 -11.88
N SER A 149 20.03 -3.35 -12.16
CA SER A 149 19.29 -2.49 -11.19
C SER A 149 19.96 -1.23 -10.61
N LYS A 150 19.27 -0.09 -10.77
CA LYS A 150 18.46 0.50 -9.69
C LYS A 150 17.50 1.59 -10.20
N SER A 151 16.34 1.69 -9.56
CA SER A 151 15.35 2.75 -9.78
C SER A 151 15.82 4.09 -9.18
N PHE A 152 15.61 5.19 -9.90
CA PHE A 152 15.86 6.54 -9.39
C PHE A 152 14.54 7.27 -9.09
N ALA A 153 14.21 7.41 -7.80
CA ALA A 153 13.28 8.42 -7.34
C ALA A 153 13.95 9.82 -7.41
N LYS A 154 13.17 10.87 -7.69
CA LYS A 154 13.68 12.23 -7.89
C LYS A 154 12.88 13.22 -7.05
N GLU A 155 13.49 13.71 -5.98
CA GLU A 155 12.86 14.67 -5.06
C GLU A 155 12.49 16.00 -5.76
N LYS A 156 11.47 16.66 -5.24
CA LYS A 156 11.10 18.05 -5.58
C LYS A 156 11.51 18.98 -4.42
N SER A 157 11.87 20.22 -4.74
CA SER A 157 12.34 21.24 -3.80
C SER A 157 11.36 21.49 -2.64
N GLY A 158 11.83 21.27 -1.41
CA GLY A 158 11.09 21.58 -0.18
C GLY A 158 11.08 23.07 0.17
N LYS A 159 10.11 23.49 1.01
CA LYS A 159 10.09 24.83 1.62
C LYS A 159 11.27 24.97 2.59
N CYS A 160 11.96 26.10 2.56
CA CYS A 160 13.05 26.40 3.50
C CYS A 160 12.48 26.76 4.89
N CYS A 161 13.06 26.20 5.94
CA CYS A 161 12.60 26.33 7.33
C CYS A 161 13.76 26.76 8.25
N LYS A 162 13.48 27.44 9.37
CA LYS A 162 14.51 27.87 10.34
C LYS A 162 14.95 26.70 11.23
N PHE A 163 16.26 26.49 11.39
CA PHE A 163 16.84 25.40 12.18
C PHE A 163 16.29 25.37 13.62
N SER A 164 16.17 26.54 14.26
CA SER A 164 15.61 26.69 15.61
C SER A 164 14.14 26.27 15.74
N LYS A 165 13.37 26.21 14.64
CA LYS A 165 12.00 25.65 14.63
C LYS A 165 11.94 24.16 14.28
N LEU A 166 13.04 23.55 13.87
CA LEU A 166 13.13 22.11 13.60
C LEU A 166 13.57 21.36 14.86
N VAL A 167 14.62 21.85 15.53
CA VAL A 167 15.30 21.13 16.62
C VAL A 167 14.46 21.02 17.90
N VAL A 168 13.51 21.95 18.13
CA VAL A 168 12.59 21.89 19.28
C VAL A 168 11.74 20.62 19.30
N ASN A 169 11.53 19.99 18.14
CA ASN A 169 10.72 18.77 17.99
C ASN A 169 11.57 17.52 17.73
N TRP A 170 12.87 17.52 18.06
CA TRP A 170 13.73 16.34 17.90
C TRP A 170 14.02 15.68 19.25
N ASP A 171 13.65 14.40 19.37
CA ASP A 171 14.22 13.55 20.39
C ASP A 171 15.72 13.33 20.08
N SER A 172 16.58 13.88 20.92
CA SER A 172 18.02 13.97 20.69
C SER A 172 18.76 13.93 22.03
N ARG A 173 19.75 13.03 22.10
CA ARG A 173 20.70 12.91 23.22
C ARG A 173 21.43 14.23 23.54
N TRP A 174 21.58 15.13 22.56
CA TRP A 174 22.23 16.44 22.75
C TRP A 174 21.20 17.56 22.90
N PRO A 175 21.36 18.48 23.88
CA PRO A 175 20.43 19.60 24.08
C PRO A 175 20.32 20.54 22.88
N VAL A 176 19.12 21.12 22.68
CA VAL A 176 18.78 22.09 21.61
C VAL A 176 19.87 23.14 21.38
N LYS A 177 20.30 23.84 22.45
CA LYS A 177 21.36 24.87 22.37
C LYS A 177 22.68 24.37 21.78
N ARG A 178 23.04 23.09 22.03
CA ARG A 178 24.27 22.46 21.52
C ARG A 178 24.14 22.08 20.04
N LEU A 179 22.94 21.70 19.59
CA LEU A 179 22.62 21.46 18.18
C LEU A 179 22.62 22.77 17.38
N GLU A 180 22.03 23.84 17.92
CA GLU A 180 22.06 25.18 17.30
C GLU A 180 23.48 25.73 17.19
N PHE A 181 24.28 25.61 18.26
CA PHE A 181 25.70 25.94 18.22
C PHE A 181 26.45 25.13 17.15
N THR A 182 26.19 23.82 17.06
CA THR A 182 26.78 22.93 16.03
C THR A 182 26.43 23.39 14.60
N ALA A 183 25.18 23.78 14.35
CA ALA A 183 24.77 24.29 13.04
C ALA A 183 25.45 25.62 12.69
N ASN A 184 25.60 26.54 13.65
CA ASN A 184 26.33 27.80 13.45
C ASN A 184 27.81 27.56 13.13
N VAL A 185 28.49 26.67 13.86
CA VAL A 185 29.89 26.28 13.58
C VAL A 185 30.05 25.69 12.17
N ILE A 186 29.08 24.89 11.71
CA ILE A 186 29.06 24.35 10.35
C ILE A 186 28.91 25.48 9.30
N VAL A 187 28.12 26.52 9.56
CA VAL A 187 28.02 27.70 8.69
C VAL A 187 29.33 28.50 8.67
N GLU A 188 29.99 28.72 9.81
CA GLU A 188 31.28 29.44 9.84
C GLU A 188 32.40 28.66 9.12
N ALA A 189 32.41 27.32 9.21
CA ALA A 189 33.32 26.48 8.43
C ALA A 189 33.09 26.64 6.91
N LEU A 190 31.83 26.65 6.48
CA LEU A 190 31.45 26.86 5.07
C LEU A 190 31.79 28.28 4.58
N LYS A 191 31.57 29.31 5.40
CA LYS A 191 31.97 30.70 5.13
C LYS A 191 33.48 30.84 4.95
N LYS A 192 34.29 30.22 5.83
CA LYS A 192 35.75 30.31 5.75
C LYS A 192 36.27 29.79 4.41
N LYS A 193 35.85 28.57 4.01
CA LYS A 193 36.22 28.00 2.70
C LYS A 193 35.59 28.75 1.51
N GLN A 194 34.54 29.56 1.74
CA GLN A 194 34.02 30.50 0.74
C GLN A 194 34.91 31.74 0.55
N ALA A 195 35.40 32.35 1.63
CA ALA A 195 36.34 33.47 1.56
C ALA A 195 37.69 33.09 0.92
N GLU A 196 38.08 31.82 1.02
CA GLU A 196 39.30 31.26 0.43
C GLU A 196 39.19 30.97 -1.09
N ASN A 197 38.00 31.04 -1.72
CA ASN A 197 37.78 30.66 -3.12
C ASN A 197 36.88 31.64 -3.90
N ASN A 198 37.46 32.69 -4.48
CA ASN A 198 36.72 33.79 -5.12
C ASN A 198 36.13 33.53 -6.52
N PHE A 199 36.34 32.36 -7.16
CA PHE A 199 36.00 32.17 -8.59
C PHE A 199 35.13 30.95 -8.96
N LEU A 200 34.84 30.04 -8.03
CA LEU A 200 33.92 28.91 -8.25
C LEU A 200 33.07 28.70 -6.99
N ARG A 201 31.82 28.23 -7.13
CA ARG A 201 30.94 27.93 -5.98
C ARG A 201 31.67 26.95 -5.04
N PRO A 202 32.06 27.36 -3.84
CA PRO A 202 32.90 26.54 -2.98
C PRO A 202 32.04 25.49 -2.29
N LEU A 203 32.28 24.24 -2.66
CA LEU A 203 31.60 23.06 -2.13
C LEU A 203 32.53 22.40 -1.10
N MET A 204 31.99 22.07 0.07
CA MET A 204 32.69 21.23 1.04
C MET A 204 32.10 19.83 1.03
N ASN A 205 32.95 18.80 0.86
CA ASN A 205 32.48 17.43 1.01
C ASN A 205 32.24 17.09 2.49
N ARG A 206 31.39 16.09 2.79
CA ARG A 206 31.02 15.76 4.19
C ARG A 206 32.21 15.56 5.14
N GLN A 207 33.32 15.00 4.65
CA GLN A 207 34.51 14.77 5.48
C GLN A 207 35.16 16.10 5.88
N GLU A 208 35.36 17.01 4.92
CA GLU A 208 35.93 18.34 5.17
C GLU A 208 35.08 19.17 6.14
N VAL A 209 33.75 19.13 6.01
CA VAL A 209 32.86 19.85 6.95
C VAL A 209 32.96 19.26 8.35
N ARG A 210 33.05 17.92 8.45
CA ARG A 210 33.23 17.26 9.74
C ARG A 210 34.56 17.64 10.38
N ASP A 211 35.66 17.59 9.63
CA ASP A 211 37.00 17.84 10.17
C ASP A 211 37.23 19.31 10.52
N ALA A 212 36.63 20.24 9.78
CA ALA A 212 36.61 21.66 10.14
C ALA A 212 35.79 21.92 11.42
N ALA A 213 34.56 21.37 11.53
CA ALA A 213 33.72 21.54 12.70
C ALA A 213 34.26 20.81 13.95
N ARG A 214 34.99 19.70 13.76
CA ARG A 214 35.61 18.92 14.85
C ARG A 214 36.58 19.76 15.68
N GLN A 215 37.24 20.76 15.09
CA GLN A 215 38.16 21.67 15.78
C GLN A 215 37.50 22.49 16.90
N GLN A 216 36.17 22.68 16.86
CA GLN A 216 35.43 23.48 17.85
C GLN A 216 34.46 22.64 18.70
N ILE A 217 34.03 21.46 18.23
CA ILE A 217 32.98 20.66 18.87
C ILE A 217 33.50 19.35 19.48
N GLY A 218 34.58 18.77 18.94
CA GLY A 218 35.16 17.49 19.34
C GLY A 218 34.31 16.25 19.00
N ASP A 219 33.03 16.28 19.36
CA ASP A 219 32.04 15.21 19.15
C ASP A 219 31.68 15.07 17.65
N THR A 220 32.23 14.04 17.02
CA THR A 220 32.00 13.74 15.60
C THR A 220 30.61 13.16 15.34
N GLY A 221 29.99 12.50 16.32
CA GLY A 221 28.63 11.94 16.20
C GLY A 221 27.57 13.03 16.15
N LEU A 222 27.71 14.05 17.01
CA LEU A 222 26.90 15.27 17.01
C LEU A 222 26.98 16.01 15.67
N ILE A 223 28.20 16.20 15.14
CA ILE A 223 28.40 16.82 13.83
C ILE A 223 27.73 16.00 12.72
N ASP A 224 27.93 14.68 12.71
CA ASP A 224 27.31 13.79 11.72
C ASP A 224 25.77 13.78 11.80
N TYR A 225 25.21 13.85 13.01
CA TYR A 225 23.76 13.96 13.24
C TYR A 225 23.22 15.24 12.60
N VAL A 226 23.78 16.41 12.93
CA VAL A 226 23.35 17.70 12.36
C VAL A 226 23.57 17.75 10.84
N LEU A 227 24.65 17.17 10.31
CA LEU A 227 24.90 17.07 8.86
C LEU A 227 23.94 16.10 8.12
N LYS A 228 23.27 15.17 8.81
CA LYS A 228 22.17 14.37 8.21
C LYS A 228 20.90 15.20 8.02
N SER A 229 20.68 16.22 8.83
CA SER A 229 19.49 17.08 8.82
C SER A 229 19.63 18.42 8.07
N LEU A 230 20.83 18.98 7.93
CA LEU A 230 21.05 20.23 7.20
C LEU A 230 20.87 20.06 5.69
N ASN A 231 19.65 20.26 5.20
CA ASN A 231 19.30 20.29 3.78
C ASN A 231 18.16 21.28 3.48
N ASN A 232 18.48 22.44 2.88
CA ASN A 232 17.56 23.56 2.66
C ASN A 232 17.01 24.15 3.97
N VAL A 233 17.89 24.37 4.94
CA VAL A 233 17.55 24.88 6.28
C VAL A 233 18.24 26.23 6.52
N VAL A 234 17.51 27.19 7.09
CA VAL A 234 18.04 28.50 7.46
C VAL A 234 18.73 28.42 8.82
N VAL A 235 20.01 28.82 8.87
CA VAL A 235 20.86 28.93 10.06
C VAL A 235 21.43 30.35 10.07
N GLY A 236 21.04 31.16 11.05
CA GLY A 236 21.27 32.61 11.00
C GLY A 236 20.61 33.23 9.76
N ASP A 237 21.39 34.01 8.99
CA ASP A 237 20.99 34.61 7.71
C ASP A 237 21.38 33.76 6.48
N TYR A 238 21.76 32.49 6.68
CA TYR A 238 22.30 31.62 5.63
C TYR A 238 21.45 30.37 5.44
N ILE A 239 21.22 29.97 4.19
CA ILE A 239 20.55 28.71 3.82
C ILE A 239 21.63 27.65 3.57
N VAL A 240 21.69 26.64 4.43
CA VAL A 240 22.56 25.47 4.21
C VAL A 240 21.88 24.52 3.22
N LYS A 241 22.50 24.29 2.07
CA LYS A 241 22.06 23.32 1.05
C LYS A 241 22.99 22.12 1.02
N ARG A 242 22.42 20.94 0.81
CA ARG A 242 23.14 19.68 0.64
C ARG A 242 22.82 19.10 -0.74
N MET A 243 23.84 18.69 -1.46
CA MET A 243 23.73 18.12 -2.79
C MET A 243 24.61 16.87 -2.94
N VAL A 244 24.29 16.02 -3.91
CA VAL A 244 25.12 14.88 -4.28
C VAL A 244 25.94 15.27 -5.51
N ASN A 245 27.26 15.17 -5.43
CA ASN A 245 28.14 15.35 -6.58
C ASN A 245 27.85 14.24 -7.61
N LYS A 246 27.48 14.60 -8.83
CA LYS A 246 27.08 13.64 -9.87
C LYS A 246 28.24 12.71 -10.30
N THR A 247 29.48 13.18 -10.19
CA THR A 247 30.68 12.46 -10.62
C THR A 247 31.25 11.58 -9.52
N THR A 248 31.36 12.10 -8.29
CA THR A 248 31.97 11.37 -7.16
C THR A 248 30.96 10.62 -6.30
N ARG A 249 29.65 10.86 -6.48
CA ARG A 249 28.52 10.39 -5.65
C ARG A 249 28.60 10.74 -4.16
N LYS A 250 29.55 11.60 -3.74
CA LYS A 250 29.69 12.07 -2.36
C LYS A 250 28.72 13.22 -2.05
N LEU A 251 28.40 13.39 -0.78
CA LEU A 251 27.61 14.52 -0.28
C LEU A 251 28.49 15.76 -0.15
N GLU A 252 28.00 16.86 -0.71
CA GLU A 252 28.59 18.19 -0.67
C GLU A 252 27.61 19.20 -0.05
N TYR A 253 28.17 20.18 0.65
CA TYR A 253 27.46 21.22 1.38
C TYR A 253 27.90 22.60 0.90
N MET A 254 26.96 23.53 0.85
CA MET A 254 27.18 24.94 0.52
C MET A 254 26.19 25.84 1.27
N ILE A 255 26.47 27.15 1.29
CA ILE A 255 25.62 28.19 1.87
C ILE A 255 25.15 29.19 0.80
N GLU A 256 23.98 29.79 1.02
CA GLU A 256 23.48 30.96 0.27
C GLU A 256 22.92 32.01 1.24
N GLU A 257 23.20 33.29 1.00
CA GLU A 257 22.71 34.39 1.86
C GLU A 257 21.23 34.73 1.63
N VAL A 258 20.51 34.98 2.72
CA VAL A 258 19.12 35.47 2.69
C VAL A 258 19.13 36.99 2.49
N LYS A 259 18.88 37.44 1.24
CA LYS A 259 18.83 38.87 0.89
C LYS A 259 17.60 39.58 1.49
N ASN A 260 17.74 40.10 2.72
CA ASN A 260 16.75 40.95 3.36
C ASN A 260 16.80 42.40 2.82
N THR A 261 16.00 42.72 1.80
CA THR A 261 15.78 44.10 1.37
C THR A 261 14.84 44.83 2.33
N ASN A 262 15.38 45.55 3.31
CA ASN A 262 14.63 46.49 4.14
C ASN A 262 15.49 47.71 4.53
N LYS A 263 15.21 48.86 3.91
CA LYS A 263 15.53 50.20 4.41
C LYS A 263 14.37 51.12 4.06
N GLY A 264 13.72 51.69 5.06
CA GLY A 264 12.62 52.64 4.88
C GLY A 264 13.10 54.10 4.93
N VAL A 265 12.41 54.96 4.17
CA VAL A 265 12.40 56.42 4.34
C VAL A 265 10.96 56.89 4.20
N SER A 266 10.58 57.94 4.92
CA SER A 266 9.20 58.29 5.21
C SER A 266 8.43 59.01 4.09
N GLY A 267 7.14 58.70 3.98
CA GLY A 267 6.07 59.71 3.91
C GLY A 267 5.88 60.54 2.63
N SER A 268 4.97 60.08 1.76
CA SER A 268 3.92 60.94 1.18
C SER A 268 2.77 60.05 0.65
N GLY A 269 1.54 60.54 0.69
CA GLY A 269 0.35 59.73 0.41
C GLY A 269 -0.12 59.78 -1.05
N ARG A 270 -0.43 58.61 -1.61
CA ARG A 270 -1.52 58.38 -2.60
C ARG A 270 -1.75 56.88 -2.77
N THR A 271 -3.03 56.49 -2.85
CA THR A 271 -3.40 55.16 -3.35
C THR A 271 -3.05 55.05 -4.84
N PRO A 272 -2.63 53.86 -5.29
CA PRO A 272 -3.42 53.21 -6.32
C PRO A 272 -3.73 51.74 -6.01
N GLN A 273 -4.71 51.23 -6.76
CA GLN A 273 -5.42 49.96 -6.66
C GLN A 273 -4.57 48.71 -6.36
N MET A 274 -5.24 47.74 -5.73
CA MET A 274 -4.87 46.31 -5.79
C MET A 274 -4.59 45.92 -7.25
N THR A 275 -3.37 45.46 -7.54
CA THR A 275 -3.12 44.70 -8.76
C THR A 275 -3.83 43.37 -8.64
N VAL A 276 -4.74 43.09 -9.57
CA VAL A 276 -5.49 41.83 -9.62
C VAL A 276 -4.48 40.68 -9.73
N SER A 277 -4.52 39.76 -8.77
CA SER A 277 -3.86 38.46 -8.92
C SER A 277 -4.43 37.80 -10.17
N ASN A 278 -3.62 37.61 -11.21
CA ASN A 278 -4.05 36.99 -12.46
C ASN A 278 -4.88 35.72 -12.17
N PRO A 279 -6.00 35.49 -12.88
CA PRO A 279 -6.78 34.29 -12.68
C PRO A 279 -5.87 33.07 -12.86
N SER A 280 -6.04 32.07 -12.00
CA SER A 280 -5.41 30.77 -12.24
C SER A 280 -6.04 30.21 -13.51
N ASN A 281 -5.24 30.03 -14.57
CA ASN A 281 -5.67 29.33 -15.77
C ASN A 281 -5.91 27.85 -15.41
N HIS A 282 -7.11 27.53 -14.94
CA HIS A 282 -7.58 26.16 -14.84
C HIS A 282 -7.56 25.54 -16.25
N GLY A 283 -7.19 24.26 -16.34
CA GLY A 283 -6.87 23.61 -17.62
C GLY A 283 -5.36 23.58 -17.95
N ASP A 284 -4.61 24.67 -17.74
CA ASP A 284 -3.16 24.72 -18.03
C ASP A 284 -2.37 23.75 -17.12
N ASN A 285 -2.84 23.52 -15.90
CA ASN A 285 -2.22 22.61 -14.94
C ASN A 285 -3.23 21.65 -14.31
N VAL A 286 -3.63 20.65 -15.09
CA VAL A 286 -4.54 19.57 -14.67
C VAL A 286 -4.15 18.90 -13.34
N TYR A 287 -2.86 18.86 -12.96
CA TYR A 287 -2.49 18.32 -11.64
C TYR A 287 -2.80 19.25 -10.47
N ALA A 288 -2.76 20.56 -10.66
CA ALA A 288 -3.25 21.49 -9.63
C ALA A 288 -4.76 21.34 -9.45
N ASP A 289 -5.51 21.29 -10.56
CA ASP A 289 -6.97 21.17 -10.54
C ASP A 289 -7.44 19.85 -9.91
N VAL A 290 -6.86 18.71 -10.33
CA VAL A 290 -7.17 17.39 -9.74
C VAL A 290 -6.78 17.34 -8.25
N SER A 291 -5.63 17.91 -7.85
CA SER A 291 -5.25 17.99 -6.43
C SER A 291 -6.19 18.89 -5.62
N TYR A 292 -6.70 19.97 -6.21
CA TYR A 292 -7.64 20.87 -5.55
C TYR A 292 -9.00 20.20 -5.33
N LEU A 293 -9.54 19.52 -6.34
CA LEU A 293 -10.78 18.74 -6.20
C LEU A 293 -10.61 17.57 -5.23
N TYR A 294 -9.50 16.82 -5.32
CA TYR A 294 -9.19 15.71 -4.41
C TYR A 294 -9.19 16.17 -2.94
N ALA A 295 -8.55 17.30 -2.63
CA ALA A 295 -8.53 17.84 -1.27
C ALA A 295 -9.92 18.34 -0.81
N ASN A 296 -10.63 19.10 -1.65
CA ASN A 296 -11.80 19.88 -1.24
C ASN A 296 -13.17 19.25 -1.58
N VAL A 297 -13.19 18.12 -2.28
CA VAL A 297 -14.42 17.38 -2.66
C VAL A 297 -14.42 15.94 -2.13
N LEU A 298 -13.25 15.28 -2.07
CA LEU A 298 -13.13 13.91 -1.52
C LEU A 298 -12.71 13.89 -0.05
N LEU A 299 -11.62 14.59 0.32
CA LEU A 299 -11.09 14.52 1.70
C LEU A 299 -11.87 15.39 2.69
N ASP A 300 -12.12 16.65 2.35
CA ASP A 300 -12.83 17.62 3.19
C ASP A 300 -14.11 18.13 2.52
N HIS A 301 -15.06 17.23 2.34
CA HIS A 301 -16.35 17.54 1.73
C HIS A 301 -17.26 18.33 2.70
N PRO A 302 -17.77 19.53 2.35
CA PRO A 302 -18.26 20.48 3.37
C PRO A 302 -19.61 20.18 4.01
N LYS A 303 -20.50 19.39 3.38
CA LYS A 303 -21.87 19.12 3.88
C LYS A 303 -22.19 17.63 4.12
N SER A 304 -21.26 16.71 3.86
CA SER A 304 -21.53 15.27 3.85
C SER A 304 -20.41 14.47 4.49
N GLU A 305 -20.62 14.10 5.76
CA GLU A 305 -19.77 13.14 6.46
C GLU A 305 -19.80 11.75 5.81
N ILE A 306 -20.86 11.41 5.07
CA ILE A 306 -20.93 10.17 4.30
C ILE A 306 -19.86 10.15 3.19
N VAL A 307 -19.61 11.28 2.53
CA VAL A 307 -18.53 11.41 1.53
C VAL A 307 -17.15 11.28 2.18
N LYS A 308 -16.91 11.97 3.32
CA LYS A 308 -15.64 11.85 4.07
C LYS A 308 -15.40 10.43 4.58
N SER A 309 -16.46 9.76 5.07
CA SER A 309 -16.43 8.38 5.54
C SER A 309 -16.12 7.41 4.40
N ALA A 310 -16.83 7.50 3.27
CA ALA A 310 -16.52 6.70 2.08
C ALA A 310 -15.08 6.92 1.58
N ALA A 311 -14.59 8.17 1.58
CA ALA A 311 -13.21 8.47 1.24
C ALA A 311 -12.22 7.83 2.25
N ARG A 312 -12.55 7.82 3.54
CA ARG A 312 -11.77 7.13 4.59
C ARG A 312 -11.76 5.61 4.39
N THR A 313 -12.91 4.98 4.15
CA THR A 313 -13.02 3.54 3.86
C THR A 313 -12.13 3.14 2.68
N VAL A 314 -12.13 3.92 1.61
CA VAL A 314 -11.28 3.71 0.43
C VAL A 314 -9.80 3.96 0.73
N LEU A 315 -9.45 4.89 1.62
CA LEU A 315 -8.06 5.14 2.06
C LEU A 315 -7.51 4.03 2.99
N ASN A 316 -8.34 3.50 3.88
CA ASN A 316 -8.02 2.37 4.77
C ASN A 316 -7.91 1.04 4.00
N SER A 317 -8.43 0.98 2.77
CA SER A 317 -8.28 -0.16 1.86
C SER A 317 -6.86 -0.20 1.29
N LYS A 318 -5.92 -0.75 2.08
CA LYS A 318 -4.49 -0.80 1.77
C LYS A 318 -4.08 -2.04 0.97
N TYR A 319 -4.73 -3.17 1.18
CA TYR A 319 -4.26 -4.46 0.67
C TYR A 319 -5.08 -4.95 -0.51
N PHE A 320 -4.35 -5.31 -1.56
CA PHE A 320 -4.91 -5.81 -2.80
C PHE A 320 -4.25 -7.15 -3.15
N VAL A 321 -5.01 -8.08 -3.73
CA VAL A 321 -4.51 -9.40 -4.12
C VAL A 321 -4.68 -9.60 -5.62
N LYS A 322 -3.66 -10.20 -6.25
CA LYS A 322 -3.79 -10.82 -7.57
C LYS A 322 -3.70 -12.32 -7.40
N GLU A 323 -4.59 -13.03 -8.07
CA GLU A 323 -4.69 -14.48 -8.00
C GLU A 323 -4.40 -15.05 -9.39
N TRP A 324 -3.55 -16.07 -9.45
CA TRP A 324 -3.38 -16.92 -10.61
C TRP A 324 -4.25 -18.15 -10.35
N PRO A 325 -5.40 -18.28 -11.04
CA PRO A 325 -6.25 -19.46 -10.85
C PRO A 325 -5.47 -20.70 -11.28
N PHE A 326 -5.67 -21.80 -10.56
CA PHE A 326 -5.21 -23.10 -10.99
C PHE A 326 -5.71 -23.39 -12.41
N ARG A 327 -4.83 -23.92 -13.27
CA ARG A 327 -5.15 -24.32 -14.64
C ARG A 327 -4.57 -25.69 -14.88
N ASP A 328 -5.45 -26.65 -15.15
CA ASP A 328 -5.05 -27.89 -15.80
C ASP A 328 -4.92 -27.62 -17.30
N GLU A 329 -3.80 -27.98 -17.91
CA GLU A 329 -3.54 -27.76 -19.34
C GLU A 329 -3.34 -29.10 -20.04
N GLN A 330 -3.82 -29.20 -21.28
CA GLN A 330 -3.85 -30.47 -22.03
C GLN A 330 -2.50 -30.73 -22.73
N ASP A 331 -1.41 -30.77 -21.97
CA ASP A 331 -0.01 -30.67 -22.47
C ASP A 331 0.91 -31.82 -22.03
N HIS A 332 0.35 -32.98 -21.69
CA HIS A 332 1.08 -34.17 -21.19
C HIS A 332 1.81 -33.99 -19.85
N MET A 333 1.40 -33.01 -19.04
CA MET A 333 1.83 -32.86 -17.65
C MET A 333 0.63 -32.92 -16.70
N LEU A 334 0.76 -33.66 -15.60
CA LEU A 334 -0.17 -33.70 -14.50
C LEU A 334 0.15 -32.59 -13.50
N ARG A 335 -0.88 -31.96 -12.95
CA ARG A 335 -0.79 -30.80 -12.07
C ARG A 335 -1.60 -31.03 -10.81
N PHE A 336 -0.99 -30.75 -9.66
CA PHE A 336 -1.60 -30.94 -8.34
C PHE A 336 -1.33 -29.74 -7.44
N ILE A 337 -2.17 -29.57 -6.43
CA ILE A 337 -1.85 -28.72 -5.28
C ILE A 337 -1.62 -29.67 -4.10
N CYS A 338 -0.41 -29.68 -3.53
CA CYS A 338 -0.03 -30.67 -2.53
C CYS A 338 0.13 -30.01 -1.16
N GLY A 339 -0.88 -30.16 -0.31
CA GLY A 339 -0.92 -29.68 1.07
C GLY A 339 -0.21 -30.63 2.04
N LEU A 340 0.46 -30.08 3.05
CA LEU A 340 0.99 -30.87 4.15
C LEU A 340 -0.12 -31.20 5.14
N LEU A 341 -0.18 -32.46 5.59
CA LEU A 341 -1.07 -32.91 6.65
C LEU A 341 -0.24 -33.46 7.82
N PRO A 342 0.03 -32.63 8.86
CA PRO A 342 0.78 -33.05 10.04
C PRO A 342 0.13 -34.22 10.78
N SER A 343 0.87 -34.85 11.69
CA SER A 343 0.30 -35.80 12.63
C SER A 343 -0.53 -35.11 13.72
N LEU A 344 -1.42 -35.87 14.36
CA LEU A 344 -2.27 -35.35 15.45
C LEU A 344 -1.44 -34.83 16.63
N LEU A 345 -0.32 -35.48 16.96
CA LEU A 345 0.54 -35.05 18.06
C LEU A 345 1.14 -33.67 17.80
N GLU A 346 1.77 -33.48 16.64
CA GLU A 346 2.37 -32.20 16.24
C GLU A 346 1.31 -31.07 16.23
N THR A 347 0.08 -31.41 15.79
CA THR A 347 -1.08 -30.51 15.72
C THR A 347 -1.63 -30.14 17.10
N GLU A 348 -1.68 -31.07 18.05
CA GLU A 348 -2.26 -30.85 19.39
C GLU A 348 -1.28 -30.23 20.40
N THR A 349 0.03 -30.49 20.29
CA THR A 349 1.00 -30.08 21.32
C THR A 349 1.96 -28.96 20.93
N GLU A 350 2.27 -28.75 19.64
CA GLU A 350 3.36 -27.83 19.24
C GLU A 350 2.98 -26.79 18.18
N LEU A 351 1.94 -27.04 17.39
CA LEU A 351 1.41 -26.06 16.43
C LEU A 351 0.40 -25.10 17.09
N THR A 352 0.82 -23.85 17.25
CA THR A 352 0.01 -22.76 17.83
C THR A 352 -0.94 -22.07 16.82
N ARG A 353 -0.84 -22.43 15.53
CA ARG A 353 -1.78 -22.09 14.45
C ARG A 353 -1.70 -23.16 13.36
N GLU A 354 -2.72 -23.25 12.50
CA GLU A 354 -2.73 -24.14 11.33
C GLU A 354 -1.57 -23.82 10.37
N LEU A 355 -0.97 -24.84 9.75
CA LEU A 355 0.11 -24.69 8.77
C LEU A 355 -0.46 -24.51 7.35
N SER A 356 -0.29 -23.31 6.79
CA SER A 356 -0.67 -22.95 5.41
C SER A 356 0.31 -23.45 4.34
N ILE A 357 0.77 -24.70 4.45
CA ILE A 357 1.73 -25.33 3.53
C ILE A 357 0.98 -26.02 2.39
N GLY A 358 1.19 -25.59 1.13
CA GLY A 358 0.46 -26.13 -0.01
C GLY A 358 0.97 -25.72 -1.40
N GLU A 359 1.87 -26.55 -1.95
CA GLU A 359 2.65 -26.27 -3.16
C GLU A 359 1.98 -26.69 -4.48
N TYR A 360 2.35 -26.02 -5.58
CA TYR A 360 1.89 -26.37 -6.93
C TYR A 360 2.90 -27.28 -7.63
N ILE A 361 2.52 -28.54 -7.85
CA ILE A 361 3.40 -29.60 -8.33
C ILE A 361 3.02 -29.98 -9.76
N VAL A 362 4.04 -30.18 -10.61
CA VAL A 362 3.87 -30.52 -12.03
C VAL A 362 4.80 -31.70 -12.38
N VAL A 363 4.22 -32.81 -12.85
CA VAL A 363 4.96 -34.05 -13.18
C VAL A 363 4.47 -34.66 -14.51
N PRO A 364 5.31 -35.38 -15.28
CA PRO A 364 4.88 -36.02 -16.53
C PRO A 364 3.80 -37.09 -16.35
N LEU A 365 3.04 -37.39 -17.42
CA LEU A 365 2.06 -38.51 -17.43
C LEU A 365 2.65 -39.90 -17.12
N HIS A 366 3.98 -40.06 -17.20
CA HIS A 366 4.65 -41.33 -16.95
C HIS A 366 5.36 -41.40 -15.58
N SER A 367 5.11 -40.42 -14.71
CA SER A 367 5.66 -40.45 -13.35
C SER A 367 5.00 -41.48 -12.46
N THR A 368 5.78 -41.99 -11.51
CA THR A 368 5.28 -42.90 -10.48
C THR A 368 4.81 -42.16 -9.21
N ILE A 369 4.23 -42.89 -8.27
CA ILE A 369 3.93 -42.38 -6.93
C ILE A 369 5.21 -41.90 -6.23
N GLY A 370 6.32 -42.61 -6.38
CA GLY A 370 7.64 -42.21 -5.87
C GLY A 370 8.15 -40.90 -6.47
N ASP A 371 8.03 -40.71 -7.79
CA ASP A 371 8.35 -39.43 -8.45
C ASP A 371 7.52 -38.28 -7.87
N LEU A 372 6.22 -38.50 -7.67
CA LEU A 372 5.31 -37.49 -7.13
C LEU A 372 5.65 -37.15 -5.67
N LYS A 373 5.89 -38.16 -4.82
CA LYS A 373 6.36 -37.96 -3.43
C LYS A 373 7.66 -37.15 -3.40
N LEU A 374 8.63 -37.48 -4.26
CA LEU A 374 9.91 -36.78 -4.34
C LEU A 374 9.77 -35.34 -4.85
N ALA A 375 8.90 -35.10 -5.85
CA ALA A 375 8.61 -33.76 -6.35
C ALA A 375 7.96 -32.86 -5.28
N ILE A 376 7.00 -33.40 -4.52
CA ILE A 376 6.35 -32.73 -3.38
C ILE A 376 7.39 -32.41 -2.30
N GLN A 377 8.19 -33.41 -1.91
CA GLN A 377 9.22 -33.27 -0.88
C GLN A 377 10.20 -32.15 -1.21
N ASN A 378 10.71 -32.10 -2.44
CA ASN A 378 11.69 -31.10 -2.85
C ASN A 378 11.07 -29.69 -2.89
N ALA A 379 9.85 -29.55 -3.43
CA ALA A 379 9.16 -28.26 -3.47
C ALA A 379 8.87 -27.69 -2.06
N MET A 380 8.49 -28.54 -1.10
CA MET A 380 8.32 -28.13 0.29
C MET A 380 9.66 -27.74 0.94
N ARG A 381 10.71 -28.57 0.79
CA ARG A 381 12.08 -28.29 1.29
C ARG A 381 12.66 -26.96 0.76
N ASP A 382 12.44 -26.67 -0.52
CA ASP A 382 12.93 -25.43 -1.17
C ASP A 382 12.14 -24.17 -0.74
N THR A 383 10.94 -24.32 -0.18
CA THR A 383 10.00 -23.20 0.07
C THR A 383 9.79 -22.84 1.54
N TYR A 384 9.66 -23.82 2.44
CA TYR A 384 9.37 -23.56 3.87
C TYR A 384 10.48 -24.07 4.79
N CYS A 385 10.90 -23.24 5.76
CA CYS A 385 11.99 -23.55 6.69
C CYS A 385 11.68 -24.78 7.56
N ILE A 386 10.44 -24.86 8.06
CA ILE A 386 9.90 -25.97 8.85
C ILE A 386 9.95 -27.32 8.11
N THR A 387 9.93 -27.35 6.78
CA THR A 387 10.02 -28.59 5.98
C THR A 387 11.41 -28.88 5.43
N SER A 388 12.46 -28.19 5.89
CA SER A 388 13.83 -28.33 5.37
C SER A 388 14.39 -29.77 5.38
N GLU A 389 14.04 -30.57 6.38
CA GLU A 389 14.36 -32.01 6.45
C GLU A 389 13.15 -32.95 6.30
N PHE A 390 12.02 -32.43 5.80
CA PHE A 390 10.80 -33.18 5.64
C PHE A 390 10.95 -34.34 4.62
N VAL A 391 10.39 -35.50 4.94
CA VAL A 391 10.34 -36.69 4.08
C VAL A 391 8.89 -37.11 3.89
N VAL A 392 8.42 -37.11 2.65
CA VAL A 392 7.06 -37.57 2.29
C VAL A 392 7.03 -39.09 2.39
N THR A 393 6.11 -39.64 3.18
CA THR A 393 5.89 -41.09 3.31
C THR A 393 4.67 -41.56 2.53
N ASP A 394 3.58 -40.81 2.57
CA ASP A 394 2.27 -41.20 2.04
C ASP A 394 1.51 -40.02 1.41
N ILE A 395 0.63 -40.35 0.46
CA ILE A 395 -0.27 -39.40 -0.20
C ILE A 395 -1.70 -39.90 0.04
N GLU A 396 -2.52 -39.08 0.69
CA GLU A 396 -3.87 -39.47 1.10
C GLU A 396 -4.74 -39.83 -0.11
N GLY A 397 -5.50 -40.92 0.02
CA GLY A 397 -6.27 -41.50 -1.07
C GLY A 397 -5.52 -42.50 -1.96
N THR A 398 -4.18 -42.59 -1.89
CA THR A 398 -3.41 -43.59 -2.68
C THR A 398 -3.42 -45.01 -2.13
N GLY A 399 -4.02 -45.25 -0.97
CA GLY A 399 -4.33 -46.58 -0.46
C GLY A 399 -3.13 -47.47 -0.12
N GLY A 400 -1.92 -46.91 -0.02
CA GLY A 400 -0.70 -47.67 0.24
C GLY A 400 -0.11 -48.37 -1.00
N MET A 401 -0.42 -47.87 -2.20
CA MET A 401 0.22 -48.29 -3.46
C MET A 401 1.75 -48.13 -3.41
N GLY A 402 2.45 -48.96 -4.22
CA GLY A 402 3.90 -48.96 -4.32
C GLY A 402 4.45 -47.73 -5.03
N ASP A 403 5.65 -47.28 -4.63
CA ASP A 403 6.30 -46.10 -5.21
C ASP A 403 6.66 -46.25 -6.71
N ASP A 404 6.64 -47.47 -7.25
CA ASP A 404 6.82 -47.77 -8.68
C ASP A 404 5.52 -47.66 -9.51
N GLU A 405 4.35 -47.51 -8.88
CA GLU A 405 3.06 -47.46 -9.58
C GLU A 405 2.83 -46.11 -10.28
N LEU A 406 2.31 -46.15 -11.52
CA LEU A 406 2.05 -44.96 -12.34
C LEU A 406 0.83 -44.19 -11.83
N ILE A 407 0.97 -42.88 -11.61
CA ILE A 407 -0.15 -42.05 -11.13
C ILE A 407 -1.21 -41.78 -12.22
N PHE A 408 -0.85 -41.86 -13.50
CA PHE A 408 -1.76 -41.52 -14.60
C PHE A 408 -2.90 -42.53 -14.75
N GLY A 409 -4.13 -42.02 -14.74
CA GLY A 409 -5.35 -42.83 -14.78
C GLY A 409 -5.82 -43.30 -13.40
N PHE A 410 -4.98 -43.18 -12.36
CA PHE A 410 -5.37 -43.41 -10.97
C PHE A 410 -5.65 -42.09 -10.23
N ILE A 411 -4.73 -41.12 -10.28
CA ILE A 411 -4.92 -39.77 -9.73
C ILE A 411 -5.32 -38.83 -10.89
N GLN A 412 -6.43 -38.11 -10.73
CA GLN A 412 -6.87 -37.13 -11.72
C GLN A 412 -6.05 -35.83 -11.57
N SER A 413 -5.57 -35.28 -12.70
CA SER A 413 -4.98 -33.93 -12.73
C SER A 413 -5.98 -32.88 -12.25
N GLY A 414 -5.50 -31.85 -11.56
CA GLY A 414 -6.33 -30.78 -11.01
C GLY A 414 -6.88 -31.01 -9.61
N LEU A 415 -6.48 -32.09 -8.94
CA LEU A 415 -6.83 -32.34 -7.53
C LEU A 415 -5.91 -31.60 -6.55
N GLU A 416 -6.46 -31.23 -5.40
CA GLU A 416 -5.71 -30.88 -4.20
C GLU A 416 -5.48 -32.18 -3.40
N LEU A 417 -4.21 -32.50 -3.14
CA LEU A 417 -3.74 -33.73 -2.50
C LEU A 417 -3.16 -33.40 -1.13
N TRP A 418 -3.32 -34.30 -0.16
CA TRP A 418 -2.75 -34.16 1.18
C TRP A 418 -1.63 -35.18 1.39
N VAL A 419 -0.48 -34.74 1.86
CA VAL A 419 0.68 -35.63 2.11
C VAL A 419 1.01 -35.75 3.58
N ARG A 420 1.45 -36.94 3.98
CA ARG A 420 1.97 -37.24 5.31
C ARG A 420 3.47 -37.56 5.21
N GLY A 421 4.18 -37.36 6.31
CA GLY A 421 5.62 -37.52 6.36
C GLY A 421 6.18 -37.35 7.77
N TYR A 422 7.48 -37.13 7.86
CA TYR A 422 8.20 -36.83 9.11
C TYR A 422 9.35 -35.86 8.84
N GLY A 423 9.98 -35.32 9.89
CA GLY A 423 11.11 -34.39 9.75
C GLY A 423 10.70 -32.93 9.61
N LEU A 424 9.61 -32.52 10.28
CA LEU A 424 9.29 -31.12 10.49
C LEU A 424 10.22 -30.54 11.57
N ASP A 425 10.87 -29.42 11.27
CA ASP A 425 11.66 -28.66 12.23
C ASP A 425 10.72 -27.83 13.12
N LEU A 426 10.17 -28.48 14.15
CA LEU A 426 9.29 -27.84 15.12
C LEU A 426 10.04 -26.95 16.14
N ASP A 427 11.37 -26.92 16.13
CA ASP A 427 12.18 -26.01 16.95
C ASP A 427 12.46 -24.67 16.23
N THR A 428 12.28 -24.60 14.90
CA THR A 428 12.51 -23.36 14.13
C THR A 428 11.60 -22.21 14.57
N ASP A 429 12.12 -20.98 14.62
CA ASP A 429 11.29 -19.79 14.81
C ASP A 429 10.37 -19.53 13.60
N LEU A 430 10.81 -19.92 12.40
CA LEU A 430 10.17 -19.61 11.11
C LEU A 430 9.09 -20.64 10.70
N LYS A 431 8.23 -21.05 11.64
CA LYS A 431 7.18 -22.06 11.41
C LYS A 431 6.04 -21.57 10.50
N TYR A 432 5.82 -20.26 10.46
CA TYR A 432 4.59 -19.66 9.94
C TYR A 432 4.82 -18.51 8.96
N GLU A 433 3.84 -18.30 8.08
CA GLU A 433 3.68 -17.02 7.39
C GLU A 433 3.58 -15.87 8.40
N GLY A 434 4.31 -14.78 8.14
CA GLY A 434 4.54 -13.68 9.07
C GLY A 434 5.95 -13.67 9.69
N GLY A 435 6.59 -14.83 9.84
CA GLY A 435 7.96 -14.96 10.37
C GLY A 435 8.02 -15.41 11.83
N ALA A 436 9.11 -15.04 12.52
CA ALA A 436 9.44 -15.51 13.87
C ALA A 436 8.54 -14.95 14.98
N ASP A 437 7.88 -13.81 14.75
CA ASP A 437 7.12 -13.13 15.78
C ASP A 437 5.83 -13.91 16.11
N ASN A 438 5.73 -14.40 17.34
CA ASN A 438 4.60 -15.18 17.84
C ASN A 438 3.39 -14.32 18.30
N TRP A 439 3.49 -12.99 18.17
CA TRP A 439 2.46 -12.03 18.57
C TRP A 439 1.08 -12.33 17.95
N LYS A 440 0.04 -12.16 18.75
CA LYS A 440 -1.35 -12.43 18.37
C LYS A 440 -2.14 -11.14 18.26
N VAL A 441 -2.49 -10.74 17.05
CA VAL A 441 -3.44 -9.64 16.84
C VAL A 441 -4.87 -10.18 16.98
N ASN A 442 -5.73 -9.47 17.70
CA ASN A 442 -7.18 -9.72 17.71
C ASN A 442 -7.93 -8.43 18.05
N CYS A 443 -8.00 -7.51 17.08
CA CYS A 443 -8.65 -6.23 17.27
C CYS A 443 -10.17 -6.34 17.06
N LYS A 444 -10.97 -5.60 17.85
CA LYS A 444 -12.45 -5.56 17.74
C LYS A 444 -13.01 -5.08 16.38
N CYS A 445 -12.15 -4.62 15.48
CA CYS A 445 -12.49 -4.35 14.08
C CYS A 445 -12.50 -5.63 13.19
N GLY A 446 -12.03 -6.76 13.71
CA GLY A 446 -11.87 -8.02 12.99
C GLY A 446 -10.47 -8.27 12.40
N ALA A 447 -9.47 -7.45 12.73
CA ALA A 447 -8.07 -7.70 12.34
C ALA A 447 -7.44 -8.80 13.21
N GLN A 448 -6.79 -9.77 12.56
CA GLN A 448 -6.15 -10.95 13.16
C GLN A 448 -4.64 -11.04 12.86
N ASP A 449 -4.09 -10.05 12.13
CA ASP A 449 -2.69 -9.94 11.72
C ASP A 449 -2.32 -8.45 11.54
N ASP A 450 -1.05 -8.12 11.32
CA ASP A 450 -0.57 -6.74 11.15
C ASP A 450 -0.94 -6.16 9.76
N ASP A 451 -1.89 -5.22 9.76
CA ASP A 451 -2.27 -4.44 8.58
C ASP A 451 -1.45 -3.15 8.42
N GLY A 452 -0.37 -2.98 9.19
CA GLY A 452 0.54 -1.84 9.12
C GLY A 452 -0.11 -0.52 9.56
N GLU A 453 -1.16 -0.60 10.38
CA GLU A 453 -1.63 0.50 11.22
C GLU A 453 -0.97 0.44 12.61
N ARG A 454 -1.05 1.53 13.38
CA ARG A 454 -0.45 1.57 14.71
C ARG A 454 -1.18 0.62 15.68
N MET A 455 -0.42 -0.28 16.32
CA MET A 455 -0.93 -1.23 17.32
C MET A 455 -0.34 -1.02 18.72
N ILE A 456 -0.96 -1.67 19.70
CA ILE A 456 -0.58 -1.74 21.11
C ILE A 456 -0.92 -3.13 21.67
N ALA A 457 0.00 -3.71 22.45
CA ALA A 457 -0.23 -4.96 23.18
C ALA A 457 -0.97 -4.70 24.51
N CYS A 458 -1.85 -5.61 24.92
CA CYS A 458 -2.52 -5.57 26.22
C CYS A 458 -1.66 -6.25 27.29
N ASP A 459 -1.26 -5.53 28.34
CA ASP A 459 -0.37 -6.03 29.42
C ASP A 459 -0.94 -7.20 30.25
N MET A 460 -2.21 -7.57 30.04
CA MET A 460 -2.90 -8.67 30.76
C MET A 460 -3.07 -9.94 29.92
N CYS A 461 -2.97 -9.86 28.59
CA CYS A 461 -3.18 -11.02 27.71
C CYS A 461 -2.25 -11.08 26.48
N GLU A 462 -1.35 -10.10 26.34
CA GLU A 462 -0.33 -9.97 25.29
C GLU A 462 -0.89 -9.89 23.85
N VAL A 463 -2.23 -9.86 23.71
CA VAL A 463 -2.94 -9.63 22.45
C VAL A 463 -2.76 -8.20 21.98
N TRP A 464 -2.53 -8.05 20.68
CA TRP A 464 -2.34 -6.76 20.02
C TRP A 464 -3.64 -6.25 19.38
N HIS A 465 -3.84 -4.94 19.49
CA HIS A 465 -5.00 -4.22 18.98
C HIS A 465 -4.59 -2.90 18.34
N HIS A 466 -5.35 -2.40 17.36
CA HIS A 466 -5.17 -1.05 16.81
C HIS A 466 -5.35 0.03 17.86
N THR A 467 -4.38 0.95 18.01
CA THR A 467 -4.49 2.08 18.94
C THR A 467 -5.74 2.91 18.66
N TYR A 468 -6.04 3.14 17.38
CA TYR A 468 -7.22 3.88 16.93
C TYR A 468 -8.54 3.23 17.36
N CYS A 469 -8.65 1.89 17.28
CA CYS A 469 -9.84 1.18 17.77
C CYS A 469 -9.96 1.22 19.30
N CYS A 470 -8.83 1.33 20.00
CA CYS A 470 -8.75 1.54 21.45
C CYS A 470 -8.88 3.03 21.86
N GLY A 471 -9.22 3.93 20.92
CA GLY A 471 -9.43 5.37 21.20
C GLY A 471 -8.15 6.20 21.33
N ILE A 472 -6.97 5.61 21.08
CA ILE A 472 -5.67 6.26 21.18
C ILE A 472 -5.27 6.77 19.79
N GLU A 473 -5.26 8.09 19.61
CA GLU A 473 -4.87 8.72 18.33
C GLU A 473 -3.37 8.57 18.03
N ASP A 474 -2.99 8.60 16.75
CA ASP A 474 -1.59 8.72 16.28
C ASP A 474 -0.85 9.95 16.85
N SER A 475 -1.60 10.97 17.27
CA SER A 475 -1.08 12.19 17.92
C SER A 475 -0.66 11.94 19.38
N GLN A 476 -1.17 10.90 20.01
CA GLN A 476 -1.04 10.61 21.44
C GLN A 476 0.02 9.53 21.68
N ALA A 477 0.87 9.75 22.69
CA ALA A 477 1.70 8.69 23.22
C ALA A 477 0.82 7.54 23.74
N ALA A 478 1.27 6.30 23.57
CA ALA A 478 0.63 5.17 24.24
C ALA A 478 0.80 5.32 25.76
N ALA A 479 -0.19 4.86 26.53
CA ALA A 479 -0.03 4.73 27.97
C ALA A 479 1.06 3.69 28.29
N SER A 480 1.73 3.82 29.43
CA SER A 480 2.75 2.87 29.88
C SER A 480 2.19 1.54 30.38
N VAL A 481 0.86 1.44 30.49
CA VAL A 481 0.08 0.22 30.72
C VAL A 481 -1.22 0.37 29.92
N PHE A 482 -1.62 -0.65 29.18
CA PHE A 482 -2.86 -0.74 28.44
C PHE A 482 -3.55 -2.08 28.68
N ILE A 483 -4.84 -2.02 29.00
CA ILE A 483 -5.70 -3.20 29.20
C ILE A 483 -6.84 -3.09 28.20
N CYS A 484 -7.01 -4.11 27.35
CA CYS A 484 -8.05 -4.11 26.32
C CYS A 484 -9.46 -4.27 26.91
N ASP A 485 -10.49 -3.87 26.16
CA ASP A 485 -11.90 -3.89 26.59
C ASP A 485 -12.33 -5.24 27.20
N THR A 486 -11.89 -6.36 26.60
CA THR A 486 -12.19 -7.73 27.07
C THR A 486 -11.53 -8.02 28.41
N CYS A 487 -10.26 -7.67 28.59
CA CYS A 487 -9.55 -7.84 29.86
C CYS A 487 -10.09 -6.90 30.95
N TYR A 488 -10.49 -5.68 30.58
CA TYR A 488 -11.09 -4.72 31.50
C TYR A 488 -12.44 -5.21 32.04
N ALA A 489 -13.28 -5.81 31.18
CA ALA A 489 -14.53 -6.44 31.57
C ALA A 489 -14.35 -7.69 32.46
N LEU A 490 -13.25 -8.43 32.30
CA LEU A 490 -12.89 -9.56 33.18
C LEU A 490 -12.37 -9.09 34.55
N LEU A 491 -11.68 -7.96 34.62
CA LEU A 491 -11.23 -7.36 35.89
C LEU A 491 -12.37 -6.67 36.66
N ASN A 492 -13.30 -6.04 35.93
CA ASN A 492 -14.46 -5.35 36.49
C ASN A 492 -15.74 -5.97 35.91
N PRO A 493 -16.10 -7.21 36.30
CA PRO A 493 -17.39 -7.78 35.93
C PRO A 493 -18.49 -6.89 36.51
N THR A 494 -19.21 -6.19 35.64
CA THR A 494 -20.33 -5.35 36.04
C THR A 494 -21.37 -6.22 36.72
N VAL A 495 -21.71 -5.89 37.96
CA VAL A 495 -22.85 -6.49 38.67
C VAL A 495 -24.12 -5.94 38.03
N GLU A 496 -24.48 -6.52 36.89
CA GLU A 496 -25.80 -6.33 36.28
C GLU A 496 -26.83 -6.90 37.26
N GLN A 497 -27.52 -6.00 37.98
CA GLN A 497 -28.71 -6.41 38.72
C GLN A 497 -29.75 -6.88 37.70
N PRO A 498 -30.36 -8.06 37.90
CA PRO A 498 -31.31 -8.59 36.93
C PRO A 498 -32.50 -7.65 36.79
N ILE A 499 -32.71 -7.13 35.58
CA ILE A 499 -33.90 -6.35 35.25
C ILE A 499 -35.10 -7.29 35.36
N TYR A 500 -35.99 -7.00 36.31
CA TYR A 500 -37.16 -7.81 36.61
C TYR A 500 -38.25 -7.59 35.57
N GLU A 501 -38.17 -8.28 34.43
CA GLU A 501 -39.26 -8.29 33.46
C GLU A 501 -40.45 -9.10 34.00
N MET A 502 -41.57 -8.40 34.26
CA MET A 502 -42.81 -8.99 34.72
C MET A 502 -43.43 -9.90 33.65
N GLN A 503 -43.43 -11.21 33.91
CA GLN A 503 -44.20 -12.16 33.10
C GLN A 503 -45.71 -11.96 33.32
N TYR A 504 -46.46 -11.81 32.21
CA TYR A 504 -47.87 -12.19 32.11
C TYR A 504 -48.06 -13.02 30.84
N HIS A 505 -48.77 -14.15 30.95
CA HIS A 505 -48.85 -15.17 29.90
C HIS A 505 -49.80 -14.81 28.73
N GLN A 506 -49.54 -15.37 27.54
CA GLN A 506 -50.61 -16.12 26.84
C GLN A 506 -50.10 -17.24 25.90
N ALA A 507 -50.67 -18.45 26.07
CA ALA A 507 -50.90 -19.54 25.10
C ALA A 507 -49.79 -20.07 24.14
N LEU A 508 -49.13 -21.16 24.56
CA LEU A 508 -49.25 -22.54 24.02
C LEU A 508 -49.22 -22.86 22.49
N MET A 509 -48.37 -23.87 22.16
CA MET A 509 -48.40 -24.80 21.00
C MET A 509 -47.86 -24.28 19.64
N PRO A 510 -47.42 -25.16 18.70
CA PRO A 510 -46.17 -25.92 18.81
C PRO A 510 -45.26 -25.79 17.56
N SER A 511 -44.09 -26.43 17.57
CA SER A 511 -43.10 -26.39 16.48
C SER A 511 -43.53 -27.12 15.19
N PRO A 512 -43.29 -26.56 13.99
CA PRO A 512 -43.44 -27.28 12.73
C PRO A 512 -42.19 -28.12 12.41
N GLU A 513 -42.40 -29.38 12.00
CA GLU A 513 -41.34 -30.28 11.51
C GLU A 513 -40.94 -29.98 10.05
N SER A 514 -39.81 -30.55 9.62
CA SER A 514 -39.27 -30.41 8.27
C SER A 514 -40.18 -31.01 7.20
N TYR A 515 -40.47 -30.25 6.13
CA TYR A 515 -41.03 -30.78 4.89
C TYR A 515 -40.02 -30.70 3.74
N ILE A 516 -39.77 -31.85 3.11
CA ILE A 516 -38.92 -31.99 1.92
C ILE A 516 -39.80 -31.75 0.68
N TYR A 517 -39.33 -30.92 -0.25
CA TYR A 517 -40.06 -30.59 -1.48
C TYR A 517 -39.47 -31.36 -2.68
N TYR A 518 -40.26 -32.29 -3.24
CA TYR A 518 -39.97 -32.91 -4.53
C TYR A 518 -40.77 -32.19 -5.64
N PRO A 519 -40.13 -31.74 -6.74
CA PRO A 519 -40.84 -31.12 -7.85
C PRO A 519 -41.44 -32.18 -8.78
N ASP A 520 -42.76 -32.32 -8.77
CA ASP A 520 -43.47 -33.22 -9.70
C ASP A 520 -43.55 -32.60 -11.11
N SER A 521 -43.50 -33.44 -12.15
CA SER A 521 -43.26 -33.05 -13.54
C SER A 521 -44.30 -33.63 -14.51
N SER A 522 -45.38 -32.88 -14.75
CA SER A 522 -46.30 -33.16 -15.88
C SER A 522 -47.16 -31.94 -16.25
N LEU A 523 -47.84 -32.03 -17.40
CA LEU A 523 -48.88 -31.10 -17.91
C LEU A 523 -48.43 -29.72 -18.45
N LEU A 524 -47.49 -29.72 -19.40
CA LEU A 524 -47.57 -28.83 -20.58
C LEU A 524 -47.33 -29.63 -21.86
N SER A 525 -48.41 -30.08 -22.50
CA SER A 525 -48.38 -30.79 -23.78
C SER A 525 -48.43 -29.82 -24.96
N PHE A 526 -47.41 -29.87 -25.83
CA PHE A 526 -47.46 -29.28 -27.17
C PHE A 526 -48.27 -30.19 -28.10
N GLU A 527 -49.23 -29.62 -28.84
CA GLU A 527 -49.68 -30.16 -30.12
C GLU A 527 -49.82 -29.00 -31.13
N GLY A 528 -49.32 -29.20 -32.34
CA GLY A 528 -49.33 -28.19 -33.40
C GLY A 528 -48.39 -28.59 -34.53
N THR A 529 -48.95 -28.76 -35.74
CA THR A 529 -48.36 -29.47 -36.90
C THR A 529 -48.14 -30.98 -36.66
N ASP A 530 -48.32 -31.86 -37.65
CA ASP A 530 -48.34 -31.60 -39.10
C ASP A 530 -49.48 -32.32 -39.89
N CYS A 531 -49.40 -32.21 -41.22
CA CYS A 531 -50.47 -32.37 -42.19
C CYS A 531 -51.07 -33.78 -42.41
N LEU A 532 -52.26 -33.75 -43.02
CA LEU A 532 -53.00 -34.90 -43.57
C LEU A 532 -52.27 -35.59 -44.75
N LEU A 533 -52.46 -36.91 -44.85
CA LEU A 533 -52.57 -37.74 -46.07
C LEU A 533 -51.48 -37.54 -47.17
N SER A 534 -50.72 -38.55 -47.56
CA SER A 534 -51.16 -39.92 -47.89
C SER A 534 -50.02 -40.93 -47.83
#